data_AF-A2DXK0-F1
#
_entry.id   AF-A2DXK0-F1
#
_cell.length_a   1.000
_cell.length_b   1.000
_cell.length_c   1.000
_cell.angle_alpha   90.00
_cell.angle_beta   90.00
_cell.angle_gamma   90.00
#
_symmetry.space_group_name_H-M   'P 1'
#
loop_
_entity.id
_entity.type
_entity.pdbx_description
1 polymer ?
#
loop_
_entity_poly.entity_id
_entity_poly.type
_entity_poly.pdbx_seq_one_letter_code
_entity_poly.pdbx_strand_id
1 'polypeptide(L)'
;MISWKATIINWIIFVILYAISRWKGSDKNWGSLLQAQAFYKAYRHAMSTQRISLNPKLFRINLLTIVDENEKFEETSLPFIDKVIGGEGFCIVSQMINESHGLNVAIEHRNNLQKYYANSHNVFYETIMATSPREALVRQMLTAGVGAFRPNTVFMDLDGRSEADIHEMTMEILQAKYGLILATRPNEINLSSDYIDIYWLSDEGGLTVLTGYIMAKTLK
;
A
#
# COMPACT_ATOMS: atom_id res chain seq x y z
N MET A 1 -31.59 16.26 48.81
CA MET A 1 -30.66 15.11 48.85
C MET A 1 -30.70 14.45 47.48
N ILE A 2 -29.55 14.26 46.83
CA ILE A 2 -29.47 13.58 45.53
C ILE A 2 -29.87 12.11 45.76
N SER A 3 -30.95 11.67 45.10
CA SER A 3 -31.39 10.28 45.16
C SER A 3 -30.43 9.41 44.38
N TRP A 4 -29.63 8.60 45.08
CA TRP A 4 -28.67 7.69 44.46
C TRP A 4 -29.33 6.73 43.45
N LYS A 5 -30.59 6.36 43.69
CA LYS A 5 -31.40 5.54 42.77
C LYS A 5 -31.65 6.27 41.46
N ALA A 6 -32.00 7.56 41.52
CA ALA A 6 -32.20 8.38 40.33
C ALA A 6 -30.88 8.60 39.56
N THR A 7 -29.75 8.71 40.27
CA THR A 7 -28.43 8.84 39.66
C THR A 7 -28.03 7.60 38.85
N ILE A 8 -28.28 6.39 39.37
CA ILE A 8 -27.98 5.14 38.65
C ILE A 8 -28.83 5.04 37.39
N ILE A 9 -30.13 5.35 37.48
CA ILE A 9 -31.03 5.33 36.33
C ILE A 9 -30.57 6.31 35.25
N ASN A 10 -30.18 7.52 35.64
CA ASN A 10 -29.65 8.51 34.69
C ASN A 10 -28.35 8.05 34.02
N TRP A 11 -27.45 7.40 34.76
CA TRP A 11 -26.23 6.83 34.18
C TRP A 11 -26.51 5.72 33.18
N ILE A 12 -27.47 4.83 33.49
CA ILE A 12 -27.90 3.77 32.57
C ILE A 12 -28.49 4.38 31.30
N ILE A 13 -29.37 5.37 31.43
CA ILE A 13 -29.94 6.11 30.29
C ILE A 13 -28.83 6.77 29.47
N PHE A 14 -27.84 7.40 30.13
CA PHE A 14 -26.73 8.05 29.46
C PHE A 14 -25.85 7.07 28.69
N VAL A 15 -25.52 5.91 29.27
CA VAL A 15 -24.76 4.85 28.61
C VAL A 15 -25.53 4.28 27.43
N ILE A 16 -26.85 4.07 27.56
CA ILE A 16 -27.70 3.61 26.47
C ILE A 16 -27.75 4.64 25.34
N LEU A 17 -27.96 5.92 25.65
CA LEU A 17 -27.95 6.99 24.65
C LEU A 17 -26.58 7.12 23.97
N TYR A 18 -25.50 7.01 24.74
CA TYR A 18 -24.14 7.02 24.21
C TYR A 18 -23.88 5.83 23.29
N ALA A 19 -24.30 4.62 23.68
CA ALA A 19 -24.17 3.41 22.87
C ALA A 19 -25.01 3.49 21.59
N ILE A 20 -26.27 3.95 21.68
CA ILE A 20 -27.14 4.18 20.52
C ILE A 20 -26.54 5.23 19.60
N SER A 21 -26.03 6.35 20.14
CA SER A 21 -25.36 7.38 19.35
C SER A 21 -24.10 6.87 18.65
N ARG A 22 -23.41 5.91 19.24
CA ARG A 22 -22.20 5.29 18.65
C ARG A 22 -22.54 4.21 17.64
N TRP A 23 -23.62 3.47 17.82
CA TRP A 23 -24.05 2.36 16.95
C TRP A 23 -24.85 2.84 15.74
N LYS A 24 -25.82 3.74 15.93
CA LYS A 24 -26.57 4.37 14.82
C LYS A 24 -25.77 5.51 14.22
N GLY A 25 -24.54 5.25 13.76
CA GLY A 25 -23.69 6.24 13.09
C GLY A 25 -24.52 7.23 12.26
N SER A 26 -24.30 8.53 12.46
CA SER A 26 -25.22 9.60 12.05
C SER A 26 -25.45 9.66 10.54
N ASP A 27 -26.40 8.87 10.04
CA ASP A 27 -26.72 8.68 8.61
C ASP A 27 -27.50 9.84 7.96
N LYS A 28 -27.34 11.08 8.44
CA LYS A 28 -27.93 12.26 7.82
C LYS A 28 -26.91 13.40 7.74
N ASN A 29 -26.16 13.49 6.64
CA ASN A 29 -25.32 14.63 6.23
C ASN A 29 -24.12 15.01 7.14
N TRP A 30 -23.79 14.24 8.18
CA TRP A 30 -22.61 14.44 9.04
C TRP A 30 -21.37 13.63 8.61
N GLY A 31 -21.40 13.00 7.43
CA GLY A 31 -20.30 12.17 6.92
C GLY A 31 -18.93 12.85 6.94
N SER A 32 -18.90 14.18 6.80
CA SER A 32 -17.67 14.99 6.89
C SER A 32 -17.03 14.98 8.28
N LEU A 33 -17.77 14.82 9.37
CA LEU A 33 -17.18 14.84 10.72
C LEU A 33 -16.43 13.54 11.02
N LEU A 34 -17.00 12.39 10.66
CA LEU A 34 -16.31 11.09 10.80
C LEU A 34 -15.12 11.01 9.85
N GLN A 35 -15.28 11.47 8.61
CA GLN A 35 -14.19 11.58 7.65
C GLN A 35 -13.09 12.54 8.13
N ALA A 36 -13.45 13.70 8.68
CA ALA A 36 -12.49 14.66 9.23
C ALA A 36 -11.76 14.10 10.46
N GLN A 37 -12.46 13.37 11.33
CA GLN A 37 -11.83 12.67 12.44
C GLN A 37 -10.86 11.59 11.97
N ALA A 38 -11.25 10.78 10.97
CA ALA A 38 -10.38 9.77 10.37
C ALA A 38 -9.14 10.40 9.74
N PHE A 39 -9.34 11.45 8.92
CA PHE A 39 -8.27 12.22 8.30
C PHE A 39 -7.32 12.80 9.34
N TYR A 40 -7.84 13.42 10.40
CA TYR A 40 -7.01 14.05 11.41
C TYR A 40 -6.23 13.04 12.27
N LYS A 41 -6.82 11.87 12.53
CA LYS A 41 -6.10 10.73 13.13
C LYS A 41 -4.96 10.28 12.22
N ALA A 42 -5.24 10.02 10.94
CA ALA A 42 -4.24 9.61 9.96
C ALA A 42 -3.09 10.63 9.85
N TYR A 43 -3.43 11.92 9.72
CA TYR A 43 -2.48 13.02 9.69
C TYR A 43 -1.58 13.06 10.94
N ARG A 44 -2.18 13.00 12.15
CA ARG A 44 -1.40 13.00 13.40
C ARG A 44 -0.48 11.79 13.51
N HIS A 45 -0.96 10.61 13.11
CA HIS A 45 -0.13 9.40 13.08
C HIS A 45 1.02 9.53 12.07
N ALA A 46 0.76 9.97 10.84
CA ALA A 46 1.79 10.20 9.82
C ALA A 46 2.83 11.25 10.27
N MET A 47 2.40 12.32 10.93
CA MET A 47 3.32 13.31 11.51
C MET A 47 4.15 12.74 12.66
N SER A 48 3.57 11.87 13.50
CA SER A 48 4.33 11.22 14.57
C SER A 48 5.38 10.25 14.05
N THR A 49 5.15 9.59 12.91
CA THR A 49 6.11 8.63 12.36
C THR A 49 7.38 9.31 11.84
N GLN A 50 7.32 10.59 11.45
CA GLN A 50 8.51 11.38 11.09
C GLN A 50 9.53 11.53 12.24
N ARG A 51 9.08 11.35 13.48
CA ARG A 51 9.95 11.44 14.68
C ARG A 51 10.62 10.11 15.02
N ILE A 52 10.23 9.02 14.36
CA ILE A 52 10.85 7.72 14.53
C ILE A 52 12.20 7.75 13.79
N SER A 53 13.24 7.18 14.40
CA SER A 53 14.54 7.03 13.74
C SER A 53 14.39 6.34 12.40
N LEU A 54 15.17 6.73 11.39
CA LEU A 54 15.08 6.21 10.01
C LEU A 54 15.10 4.67 9.93
N ASN A 55 15.81 4.01 10.87
CA ASN A 55 15.99 2.56 10.91
C ASN A 55 15.47 1.98 12.24
N PRO A 56 14.16 1.96 12.50
CA PRO A 56 13.66 1.13 13.58
C PRO A 56 14.02 -0.33 13.23
N LYS A 57 14.40 -1.16 14.20
CA LYS A 57 14.72 -2.59 14.00
C LYS A 57 13.46 -3.42 13.70
N LEU A 58 12.64 -2.94 12.78
CA LEU A 58 11.32 -3.44 12.43
C LEU A 58 11.11 -3.22 10.93
N PHE A 59 11.85 -3.97 10.11
CA PHE A 59 11.65 -3.96 8.67
C PHE A 59 10.30 -4.58 8.33
N ARG A 60 9.56 -3.94 7.41
CA ARG A 60 8.34 -4.46 6.79
C ARG A 60 8.45 -4.21 5.30
N ILE A 61 7.89 -5.11 4.49
CA ILE A 61 7.91 -4.98 3.04
C ILE A 61 6.88 -3.91 2.65
N ASN A 62 7.37 -2.74 2.23
CA ASN A 62 6.54 -1.66 1.69
C ASN A 62 6.89 -1.49 0.21
N LEU A 63 5.99 -1.92 -0.66
CA LEU A 63 6.23 -2.04 -2.09
C LEU A 63 5.96 -0.72 -2.83
N LEU A 64 6.76 -0.49 -3.86
CA LEU A 64 6.48 0.43 -4.96
C LEU A 64 6.48 -0.39 -6.25
N THR A 65 5.45 -0.23 -7.09
CA THR A 65 5.43 -0.77 -8.45
C THR A 65 5.09 0.33 -9.44
N ILE A 66 5.80 0.35 -10.56
CA ILE A 66 5.52 1.24 -11.69
C ILE A 66 4.79 0.42 -12.72
N VAL A 67 3.64 0.89 -13.19
CA VAL A 67 2.78 0.16 -14.12
C VAL A 67 2.55 1.01 -15.36
N ASP A 68 2.60 0.42 -16.55
CA ASP A 68 2.28 1.16 -17.79
C ASP A 68 0.77 1.49 -17.87
N GLU A 69 0.39 2.48 -18.67
CA GLU A 69 -1.01 2.82 -18.94
C GLU A 69 -1.80 1.64 -19.50
N ASN A 70 -1.15 0.80 -20.33
CA ASN A 70 -1.78 -0.32 -21.01
C ASN A 70 -1.68 -1.65 -20.24
N GLU A 71 -0.94 -1.68 -19.15
CA GLU A 71 -0.65 -2.90 -18.40
C GLU A 71 -1.86 -3.29 -17.53
N LYS A 72 -2.33 -4.53 -17.70
CA LYS A 72 -3.43 -5.10 -16.90
C LYS A 72 -2.91 -5.63 -15.56
N PHE A 73 -2.30 -4.76 -14.77
CA PHE A 73 -1.66 -5.10 -13.50
C PHE A 73 -2.62 -5.71 -12.47
N GLU A 74 -3.92 -5.43 -12.59
CA GLU A 74 -4.94 -5.94 -11.68
C GLU A 74 -5.15 -7.46 -11.78
N GLU A 75 -5.07 -8.01 -12.98
CA GLU A 75 -5.20 -9.46 -13.20
C GLU A 75 -3.85 -10.17 -13.04
N THR A 76 -2.74 -9.45 -13.24
CA THR A 76 -1.39 -9.99 -13.30
C THR A 76 -0.64 -9.85 -11.98
N SER A 77 -0.30 -8.63 -11.62
CA SER A 77 0.58 -8.29 -10.50
C SER A 77 -0.14 -8.21 -9.15
N LEU A 78 -1.38 -7.68 -9.09
CA LEU A 78 -2.07 -7.46 -7.81
C LEU A 78 -2.29 -8.71 -6.97
N PRO A 79 -2.70 -9.87 -7.53
CA PRO A 79 -2.88 -11.09 -6.74
C PRO A 79 -1.59 -11.52 -6.02
N PHE A 80 -0.44 -11.36 -6.69
CA PHE A 80 0.87 -11.65 -6.11
C PHE A 80 1.27 -10.61 -5.05
N ILE A 81 1.11 -9.33 -5.37
CA ILE A 81 1.40 -8.23 -4.44
C ILE A 81 0.65 -8.42 -3.12
N ASP A 82 -0.65 -8.76 -3.17
CA ASP A 82 -1.47 -8.97 -1.98
C ASP A 82 -0.92 -10.08 -1.09
N LYS A 83 -0.44 -11.19 -1.68
CA LYS A 83 0.20 -12.28 -0.96
C LYS A 83 1.56 -11.90 -0.36
N VAL A 84 2.34 -11.08 -1.06
CA VAL A 84 3.66 -10.62 -0.60
C VAL A 84 3.56 -9.61 0.54
N ILE A 85 2.59 -8.69 0.50
CA ILE A 85 2.41 -7.70 1.59
C ILE A 85 1.76 -8.33 2.83
N GLY A 86 0.92 -9.35 2.65
CA GLY A 86 0.26 -10.13 3.69
C GLY A 86 -0.47 -9.33 4.77
N GLY A 87 -0.96 -8.15 4.41
CA GLY A 87 -1.63 -7.22 5.33
C GLY A 87 -0.74 -6.56 6.38
N GLU A 88 0.56 -6.84 6.39
CA GLU A 88 1.51 -6.25 7.34
C GLU A 88 2.29 -5.06 6.74
N GLY A 89 2.39 -5.04 5.41
CA GLY A 89 2.94 -3.95 4.61
C GLY A 89 1.90 -3.19 3.80
N PHE A 90 2.37 -2.36 2.88
CA PHE A 90 1.54 -1.69 1.88
C PHE A 90 2.22 -1.71 0.50
N CYS A 91 1.45 -1.48 -0.55
CA CYS A 91 1.97 -1.26 -1.90
C CYS A 91 1.49 0.08 -2.43
N ILE A 92 2.39 0.86 -3.03
CA ILE A 92 2.04 2.01 -3.88
C ILE A 92 2.14 1.53 -5.33
N VAL A 93 1.00 1.44 -5.99
CA VAL A 93 0.90 1.23 -7.43
C VAL A 93 0.91 2.60 -8.09
N SER A 94 1.95 2.87 -8.88
CA SER A 94 2.11 4.11 -9.61
C SER A 94 1.93 3.85 -11.10
N GLN A 95 0.76 4.20 -11.63
CA GLN A 95 0.52 4.09 -13.07
C GLN A 95 1.19 5.26 -13.81
N MET A 96 2.04 4.92 -14.79
CA MET A 96 2.72 5.88 -15.64
C MET A 96 1.76 6.38 -16.72
N ILE A 97 1.58 7.69 -16.79
CA ILE A 97 0.81 8.37 -17.83
C ILE A 97 1.79 9.14 -18.71
N ASN A 98 1.66 9.00 -20.03
CA ASN A 98 2.53 9.74 -20.95
C ASN A 98 2.37 11.25 -20.75
N GLU A 99 3.49 11.98 -20.72
CA GLU A 99 3.50 13.45 -20.57
C GLU A 99 2.67 14.16 -21.65
N SER A 100 2.49 13.55 -22.83
CA SER A 100 1.66 14.08 -23.92
C SER A 100 0.18 14.24 -23.56
N HIS A 101 -0.35 13.44 -22.63
CA HIS A 101 -1.75 13.53 -22.20
C HIS A 101 -2.01 14.75 -21.28
N GLY A 102 -0.96 15.29 -20.67
CA GLY A 102 -1.04 16.46 -19.79
C GLY A 102 -1.53 16.15 -18.38
N LEU A 103 -1.25 17.09 -17.47
CA LEU A 103 -1.47 16.93 -16.03
C LEU A 103 -2.94 16.71 -15.64
N ASN A 104 -3.87 17.35 -16.33
CA ASN A 104 -5.29 17.25 -16.01
C ASN A 104 -5.80 15.81 -16.15
N VAL A 105 -5.39 15.12 -17.22
CA VAL A 105 -5.75 13.71 -17.47
C VAL A 105 -5.18 12.82 -16.38
N ALA A 106 -3.90 13.00 -16.01
CA ALA A 106 -3.28 12.20 -14.95
C ALA A 106 -3.96 12.39 -13.58
N ILE A 107 -4.41 13.62 -13.25
CA ILE A 107 -5.14 13.92 -12.01
C ILE A 107 -6.53 13.30 -12.04
N GLU A 108 -7.26 13.45 -13.13
CA GLU A 108 -8.60 12.89 -13.30
C GLU A 108 -8.57 11.36 -13.19
N HIS A 109 -7.64 10.73 -13.91
CA HIS A 109 -7.43 9.28 -13.89
C HIS A 109 -7.12 8.77 -12.47
N ARG A 110 -6.26 9.48 -11.73
CA ARG A 110 -6.00 9.18 -10.31
C ARG A 110 -7.27 9.26 -9.47
N ASN A 111 -8.01 10.36 -9.54
CA ASN A 111 -9.19 10.57 -8.69
C ASN A 111 -10.29 9.53 -8.97
N ASN A 112 -10.43 9.12 -10.23
CA ASN A 112 -11.43 8.14 -10.64
C ASN A 112 -11.10 6.73 -10.12
N LEU A 113 -9.84 6.32 -10.15
CA LEU A 113 -9.43 4.96 -9.82
C LEU A 113 -8.95 4.78 -8.37
N GLN A 114 -8.50 5.83 -7.71
CA GLN A 114 -7.97 5.74 -6.34
C GLN A 114 -8.99 5.14 -5.36
N LYS A 115 -10.26 5.57 -5.46
CA LYS A 115 -11.33 5.04 -4.60
C LYS A 115 -11.68 3.59 -4.95
N TYR A 116 -11.60 3.21 -6.23
CA TYR A 116 -11.82 1.84 -6.66
C TYR A 116 -10.78 0.91 -6.05
N TYR A 117 -9.49 1.20 -6.27
CA TYR A 117 -8.41 0.37 -5.74
C TYR A 117 -8.38 0.33 -4.23
N ALA A 118 -8.62 1.45 -3.53
CA ALA A 118 -8.67 1.46 -2.07
C ALA A 118 -9.82 0.62 -1.46
N ASN A 119 -10.91 0.40 -2.21
CA ASN A 119 -12.02 -0.42 -1.74
C ASN A 119 -11.87 -1.90 -2.13
N SER A 120 -11.26 -2.18 -3.28
CA SER A 120 -11.11 -3.53 -3.82
C SER A 120 -9.83 -4.22 -3.36
N HIS A 121 -8.77 -3.45 -3.08
CA HIS A 121 -7.42 -3.93 -2.81
C HIS A 121 -6.75 -3.13 -1.69
N ASN A 122 -5.86 -3.75 -0.92
CA ASN A 122 -5.12 -3.05 0.13
C ASN A 122 -3.87 -2.33 -0.42
N VAL A 123 -4.07 -1.48 -1.43
CA VAL A 123 -3.00 -0.76 -2.13
C VAL A 123 -3.32 0.74 -2.26
N PHE A 124 -2.27 1.56 -2.34
CA PHE A 124 -2.38 2.97 -2.70
C PHE A 124 -2.19 3.11 -4.20
N TYR A 125 -3.18 3.68 -4.86
CA TYR A 125 -3.10 3.96 -6.29
C TYR A 125 -2.76 5.44 -6.53
N GLU A 126 -1.70 5.68 -7.28
CA GLU A 126 -1.23 6.99 -7.70
C GLU A 126 -0.92 6.99 -9.20
N THR A 127 -0.85 8.19 -9.78
CA THR A 127 -0.40 8.39 -11.16
C THR A 127 0.90 9.17 -11.17
N ILE A 128 1.78 8.87 -12.13
CA ILE A 128 3.01 9.60 -12.38
C ILE A 128 3.11 9.93 -13.86
N MET A 129 3.44 11.18 -14.17
CA MET A 129 3.79 11.53 -15.54
C MET A 129 5.27 11.24 -15.76
N ALA A 130 5.62 10.55 -16.84
CA ALA A 130 7.00 10.30 -17.25
C ALA A 130 7.05 9.87 -18.72
N THR A 131 8.25 9.89 -19.30
CA THR A 131 8.50 9.39 -20.67
C THR A 131 8.94 7.93 -20.70
N SER A 132 9.47 7.42 -19.59
CA SER A 132 9.97 6.05 -19.47
C SER A 132 9.68 5.45 -18.09
N PRO A 133 9.56 4.10 -17.98
CA PRO A 133 9.37 3.42 -16.70
C PRO A 133 10.49 3.71 -15.69
N ARG A 134 11.74 3.83 -16.16
CA ARG A 134 12.89 4.22 -15.34
C ARG A 134 12.70 5.62 -14.75
N GLU A 135 12.31 6.59 -15.56
CA GLU A 135 12.08 7.96 -15.09
C GLU A 135 10.94 8.01 -14.07
N ALA A 136 9.83 7.32 -14.34
CA ALA A 136 8.72 7.18 -13.41
C ALA A 136 9.17 6.58 -12.07
N LEU A 137 9.99 5.53 -12.12
CA LEU A 137 10.55 4.87 -10.94
C LEU A 137 11.40 5.82 -10.10
N VAL A 138 12.38 6.50 -10.71
CA VAL A 138 13.27 7.43 -9.99
C VAL A 138 12.48 8.57 -9.37
N ARG A 139 11.50 9.14 -10.10
CA ARG A 139 10.60 10.17 -9.56
C ARG A 139 9.85 9.65 -8.33
N GLN A 140 9.25 8.45 -8.41
CA GLN A 140 8.51 7.87 -7.30
C GLN A 140 9.38 7.43 -6.12
N MET A 141 10.59 6.91 -6.33
CA MET A 141 11.50 6.57 -5.24
C MET A 141 11.81 7.81 -4.36
N LEU A 142 11.82 9.01 -4.96
CA LEU A 142 12.02 10.26 -4.23
C LEU A 142 10.72 10.79 -3.59
N THR A 143 9.61 10.76 -4.32
CA THR A 143 8.39 11.49 -3.95
C THR A 143 7.32 10.63 -3.28
N ALA A 144 7.35 9.30 -3.44
CA ALA A 144 6.33 8.42 -2.91
C ALA A 144 6.33 8.37 -1.38
N GLY A 145 5.12 8.32 -0.82
CA GLY A 145 4.87 8.20 0.61
C GLY A 145 4.83 9.53 1.37
N VAL A 146 4.57 9.44 2.68
CA VAL A 146 4.44 10.60 3.56
C VAL A 146 5.18 10.35 4.87
N GLY A 147 6.11 11.22 5.21
CA GLY A 147 6.93 11.07 6.41
C GLY A 147 7.78 9.79 6.37
N ALA A 148 7.66 8.94 7.40
CA ALA A 148 8.31 7.62 7.42
C ALA A 148 7.49 6.52 6.70
N PHE A 149 6.27 6.82 6.26
CA PHE A 149 5.45 5.90 5.47
C PHE A 149 5.89 5.99 4.00
N ARG A 150 7.01 5.33 3.68
CA ARG A 150 7.62 5.32 2.35
C ARG A 150 7.87 3.89 1.88
N PRO A 151 7.81 3.63 0.56
CA PRO A 151 8.21 2.34 0.03
C PRO A 151 9.71 2.13 0.25
N ASN A 152 10.10 0.89 0.53
CA ASN A 152 11.49 0.49 0.76
C ASN A 152 11.93 -0.66 -0.16
N THR A 153 10.98 -1.24 -0.89
CA THR A 153 11.19 -2.38 -1.78
C THR A 153 10.44 -2.08 -3.08
N VAL A 154 11.08 -2.32 -4.21
CA VAL A 154 10.45 -2.20 -5.53
C VAL A 154 10.04 -3.59 -5.98
N PHE A 155 8.78 -3.72 -6.41
CA PHE A 155 8.28 -4.89 -7.11
C PHE A 155 8.26 -4.58 -8.61
N MET A 156 8.77 -5.52 -9.41
CA MET A 156 8.74 -5.42 -10.86
C MET A 156 8.25 -6.73 -11.46
N ASP A 157 7.17 -6.64 -12.22
CA ASP A 157 6.73 -7.71 -13.11
C ASP A 157 7.64 -7.73 -14.34
N LEU A 158 8.26 -8.88 -14.60
CA LEU A 158 9.12 -9.07 -15.76
C LEU A 158 8.30 -9.34 -17.02
N ASP A 159 7.06 -9.81 -16.87
CA ASP A 159 6.22 -10.14 -18.00
C ASP A 159 5.76 -8.84 -18.72
N GLY A 160 6.13 -8.70 -19.98
CA GLY A 160 5.73 -7.54 -20.79
C GLY A 160 6.65 -6.33 -20.71
N ARG A 161 7.79 -6.42 -20.01
CA ARG A 161 8.83 -5.37 -20.03
C ARG A 161 9.97 -5.71 -20.98
N SER A 162 10.60 -4.68 -21.53
CA SER A 162 11.82 -4.84 -22.31
C SER A 162 13.01 -5.17 -21.41
N GLU A 163 13.97 -5.93 -21.93
CA GLU A 163 15.22 -6.24 -21.20
C GLU A 163 15.99 -4.98 -20.81
N ALA A 164 15.95 -3.95 -21.66
CA ALA A 164 16.58 -2.66 -21.40
C ALA A 164 15.94 -1.96 -20.20
N ASP A 165 14.60 -1.89 -20.15
CA ASP A 165 13.90 -1.27 -19.02
C ASP A 165 14.18 -2.00 -17.71
N ILE A 166 14.14 -3.35 -17.73
CA ILE A 166 14.44 -4.18 -16.56
C ILE A 166 15.85 -3.90 -16.05
N HIS A 167 16.83 -3.88 -16.96
CA HIS A 167 18.23 -3.62 -16.61
C HIS A 167 18.40 -2.23 -15.99
N GLU A 168 17.92 -1.20 -16.68
CA GLU A 168 18.08 0.19 -16.25
C GLU A 168 17.39 0.46 -14.90
N MET A 169 16.14 0.00 -14.73
CA MET A 169 15.42 0.12 -13.46
C MET A 169 16.13 -0.63 -12.34
N THR A 170 16.60 -1.86 -12.59
CA THR A 170 17.33 -2.65 -11.60
C THR A 170 18.59 -1.92 -11.11
N MET A 171 19.34 -1.29 -12.02
CA MET A 171 20.53 -0.54 -11.66
C MET A 171 20.21 0.64 -10.72
N GLU A 172 19.15 1.40 -11.00
CA GLU A 172 18.72 2.50 -10.12
C GLU A 172 18.32 2.02 -8.72
N ILE A 173 17.57 0.91 -8.65
CA ILE A 173 17.07 0.33 -7.40
C ILE A 173 18.23 -0.11 -6.51
N LEU A 174 19.20 -0.83 -7.09
CA LEU A 174 20.36 -1.33 -6.36
C LEU A 174 21.28 -0.19 -5.90
N GLN A 175 21.49 0.82 -6.74
CA GLN A 175 22.28 2.01 -6.36
C GLN A 175 21.63 2.78 -5.20
N ALA A 176 20.31 2.88 -5.20
CA ALA A 176 19.55 3.52 -4.12
C ALA A 176 19.38 2.64 -2.86
N LYS A 177 19.88 1.39 -2.89
CA LYS A 177 19.76 0.40 -1.80
C LYS A 177 18.32 0.07 -1.41
N TYR A 178 17.42 0.06 -2.39
CA TYR A 178 16.06 -0.45 -2.19
C TYR A 178 16.07 -1.97 -2.23
N GLY A 179 15.14 -2.60 -1.52
CA GLY A 179 14.81 -3.99 -1.76
C GLY A 179 14.29 -4.17 -3.19
N LEU A 180 14.54 -5.32 -3.80
CA LEU A 180 14.04 -5.65 -5.13
C LEU A 180 13.36 -7.01 -5.10
N ILE A 181 12.14 -7.06 -5.62
CA ILE A 181 11.41 -8.30 -5.89
C ILE A 181 11.08 -8.31 -7.38
N LEU A 182 11.64 -9.27 -8.09
CA LEU A 182 11.32 -9.56 -9.49
C LEU A 182 10.42 -10.79 -9.53
N ALA A 183 9.36 -10.74 -10.32
CA ALA A 183 8.50 -11.90 -10.54
C ALA A 183 8.28 -12.15 -12.04
N THR A 184 8.15 -13.43 -12.38
CA THR A 184 7.67 -13.89 -13.68
C THR A 184 6.36 -14.61 -13.46
N ARG A 185 5.37 -14.39 -14.30
CA ARG A 185 4.01 -14.97 -14.21
C ARG A 185 3.37 -14.80 -12.83
N PRO A 186 3.31 -13.56 -12.28
CA PRO A 186 2.74 -13.33 -10.95
C PRO A 186 1.26 -13.70 -10.81
N ASN A 187 0.52 -13.81 -11.92
CA ASN A 187 -0.85 -14.32 -11.93
C ASN A 187 -0.96 -15.83 -11.70
N GLU A 188 0.08 -16.61 -12.02
CA GLU A 188 0.04 -18.08 -11.98
C GLU A 188 0.42 -18.65 -10.60
N ILE A 189 -0.17 -18.10 -9.53
CA ILE A 189 0.10 -18.59 -8.17
C ILE A 189 -0.63 -19.91 -7.95
N ASN A 190 0.13 -20.98 -7.74
CA ASN A 190 -0.43 -22.28 -7.41
C ASN A 190 -0.93 -22.31 -5.95
N LEU A 191 -2.20 -21.99 -5.76
CA LEU A 191 -2.88 -22.01 -4.45
C LEU A 191 -3.10 -23.43 -3.89
N SER A 192 -2.87 -24.48 -4.68
CA SER A 192 -3.04 -25.88 -4.25
C SER A 192 -1.76 -26.52 -3.71
N SER A 193 -0.62 -25.82 -3.80
CA SER A 193 0.65 -26.30 -3.27
C SER A 193 0.73 -26.08 -1.77
N ASP A 194 1.14 -27.12 -1.03
CA ASP A 194 1.43 -27.03 0.41
C ASP A 194 2.82 -26.43 0.70
N TYR A 195 3.64 -26.23 -0.33
CA TYR A 195 5.05 -25.86 -0.21
C TYR A 195 5.37 -24.57 -0.97
N ILE A 196 6.30 -23.81 -0.40
CA ILE A 196 7.01 -22.68 -1.03
C ILE A 196 8.49 -22.97 -0.89
N ASP A 197 9.16 -23.21 -2.02
CA ASP A 197 10.58 -23.50 -2.04
C ASP A 197 11.39 -22.21 -2.07
N ILE A 198 12.30 -22.05 -1.10
CA ILE A 198 13.15 -20.87 -0.97
C ILE A 198 14.60 -21.28 -1.18
N TYR A 199 15.23 -20.70 -2.20
CA TYR A 199 16.66 -20.90 -2.48
C TYR A 199 17.46 -19.73 -1.89
N TRP A 200 18.03 -19.92 -0.70
CA TRP A 200 18.93 -18.95 -0.07
C TRP A 200 20.34 -19.11 -0.64
N LEU A 201 20.74 -18.20 -1.54
CA LEU A 201 22.03 -18.27 -2.23
C LEU A 201 23.07 -17.23 -1.79
N SER A 202 22.69 -16.23 -0.99
CA SER A 202 23.58 -15.18 -0.51
C SER A 202 23.23 -14.73 0.91
N ASP A 203 24.22 -14.53 1.77
CA ASP A 203 24.05 -14.26 3.21
C ASP A 203 23.26 -12.98 3.53
N GLU A 204 23.17 -12.02 2.60
CA GLU A 204 22.40 -10.78 2.77
C GLU A 204 20.88 -10.94 2.47
N GLY A 205 20.41 -12.17 2.25
CA GLY A 205 19.06 -12.50 1.77
C GLY A 205 17.89 -12.39 2.77
N GLY A 206 17.96 -11.51 3.78
CA GLY A 206 16.91 -11.40 4.80
C GLY A 206 15.50 -11.14 4.21
N LEU A 207 15.43 -10.37 3.12
CA LEU A 207 14.18 -10.13 2.38
C LEU A 207 13.63 -11.42 1.76
N THR A 208 14.48 -12.29 1.23
CA THR A 208 14.09 -13.55 0.57
C THR A 208 13.33 -14.47 1.52
N VAL A 209 13.84 -14.65 2.75
CA VAL A 209 13.16 -15.48 3.75
C VAL A 209 11.91 -14.81 4.30
N LEU A 210 11.94 -13.50 4.51
CA LEU A 210 10.76 -12.76 4.97
C LEU A 210 9.61 -12.87 3.97
N THR A 211 9.88 -12.68 2.67
CA THR A 211 8.87 -12.83 1.61
C THR A 211 8.27 -14.23 1.60
N GLY A 212 9.11 -15.27 1.64
CA GLY A 212 8.62 -16.65 1.69
C GLY A 212 7.79 -16.95 2.95
N TYR A 213 8.17 -16.41 4.11
CA TYR A 213 7.38 -16.54 5.34
C TYR A 213 6.01 -15.86 5.23
N ILE A 214 5.95 -14.62 4.71
CA ILE A 214 4.69 -13.89 4.55
C ILE A 214 3.78 -14.62 3.55
N MET A 215 4.33 -15.08 2.42
CA MET A 215 3.57 -15.86 1.44
C MET A 215 3.06 -17.17 2.02
N ALA A 216 3.85 -17.89 2.82
CA ALA A 216 3.43 -19.13 3.47
C ALA A 216 2.28 -18.91 4.47
N LYS A 217 2.22 -17.73 5.10
CA LYS A 217 1.14 -17.34 6.01
C LYS A 217 -0.13 -16.95 5.26
N THR A 218 -0.02 -16.37 4.07
CA THR A 218 -1.17 -15.85 3.29
C THR A 218 -1.77 -16.86 2.32
N LEU A 219 -1.07 -17.94 2.02
CA LEU A 219 -1.52 -19.04 1.17
C LEU A 219 -2.25 -20.15 1.95
N LYS A 220 -2.13 -20.18 3.28
CA LYS A 220 -2.93 -21.04 4.18
C LYS A 220 -4.29 -20.43 4.49
#